data_AF-A0A6J4WC34-F1
#
_entry.id   AF-A0A6J4WC34-F1
#
_cell.length_a   1.000
_cell.length_b   1.000
_cell.length_c   1.000
_cell.angle_alpha   90.00
_cell.angle_beta   90.00
_cell.angle_gamma   90.00
#
_symmetry.space_group_name_H-M   'P 1'
#
loop_
_entity.id
_entity.type
_entity.pdbx_description
1 polymer ?
#
loop_
_entity_poly.entity_id
_entity_poly.type
_entity_poly.pdbx_seq_one_letter_code
_entity_poly.pdbx_strand_id
1 'polypeptide(L)'
;MSNNFPRDIEDALNVSPAPLTPPPALKLSVMDTIAATPQEQPAQSEPEQLATVTPLRRRRPGLVFASMAASVVLLAGAVTAVYQPWQAADPHAQMDSILAASDVRQADASAMGATLDIVVSQSMNSGGAMVDGAPAVGHGMGAQVWAVKTDGSMESAGVIGPEEHTDVWMPLPGDTHKVMITEEPMAGSTSPRGKVLAEVVV
;
A
#
# COMPACT_ATOMS: atom_id res chain seq x y z
N MET A 1 22.09 -8.48 -40.59
CA MET A 1 21.36 -9.66 -40.08
C MET A 1 19.92 -9.27 -39.86
N SER A 2 18.97 -9.94 -40.53
CA SER A 2 17.54 -9.71 -40.31
C SER A 2 17.08 -10.51 -39.09
N ASN A 3 16.59 -9.84 -38.06
CA ASN A 3 15.94 -10.50 -36.91
C ASN A 3 14.58 -11.04 -37.36
N ASN A 4 14.51 -12.33 -37.61
CA ASN A 4 13.27 -13.05 -37.88
C ASN A 4 12.71 -13.55 -36.55
N PHE A 5 12.05 -12.66 -35.80
CA PHE A 5 11.25 -13.09 -34.63
C PHE A 5 10.10 -13.98 -35.13
N PRO A 6 9.90 -15.19 -34.57
CA PRO A 6 8.81 -16.06 -34.97
C PRO A 6 7.47 -15.43 -34.55
N ARG A 7 6.64 -15.07 -35.54
CA ARG A 7 5.28 -14.53 -35.35
C ARG A 7 4.35 -15.45 -34.56
N ASP A 8 4.75 -16.71 -34.41
CA ASP A 8 4.00 -17.75 -33.73
C ASP A 8 3.76 -17.45 -32.23
N ILE A 9 4.61 -16.64 -31.58
CA ILE A 9 4.46 -16.28 -30.15
C ILE A 9 3.44 -15.16 -29.95
N GLU A 10 3.34 -14.19 -30.86
CA GLU A 10 2.36 -13.11 -30.78
C GLU A 10 0.94 -13.64 -30.99
N ASP A 11 0.77 -14.61 -31.89
CA ASP A 11 -0.53 -15.29 -32.10
C ASP A 11 -0.93 -16.14 -30.89
N ALA A 12 0.03 -16.74 -30.17
CA ALA A 12 -0.26 -17.56 -28.99
C ALA A 12 -0.73 -16.73 -27.79
N LEU A 13 -0.28 -15.47 -27.65
CA LEU A 13 -0.64 -14.59 -26.54
C LEU A 13 -1.97 -13.86 -26.76
N ASN A 14 -2.45 -13.79 -27.99
CA ASN A 14 -3.69 -13.09 -28.34
C ASN A 14 -4.95 -13.95 -28.18
N VAL A 15 -4.81 -15.19 -27.69
CA VAL A 15 -5.93 -16.09 -27.41
C VAL A 15 -6.40 -15.86 -25.97
N SER A 16 -7.33 -14.94 -25.80
CA SER A 16 -8.13 -14.88 -24.56
C SER A 16 -9.07 -16.08 -24.52
N PRO A 17 -9.07 -16.92 -23.47
CA PRO A 17 -10.04 -17.99 -23.33
C PRO A 17 -11.44 -17.40 -23.26
N ALA A 18 -12.39 -18.03 -23.96
CA ALA A 18 -13.78 -17.58 -23.94
C ALA A 18 -14.35 -17.64 -22.51
N PRO A 19 -15.10 -16.62 -22.07
CA PRO A 19 -15.68 -16.60 -20.74
C PRO A 19 -16.62 -17.80 -20.57
N LEU A 20 -16.30 -18.67 -19.61
CA LEU A 20 -17.18 -19.78 -19.26
C LEU A 20 -18.34 -19.25 -18.41
N THR A 21 -19.56 -19.64 -18.76
CA THR A 21 -20.74 -19.27 -17.97
C THR A 21 -20.68 -20.00 -16.63
N PRO A 22 -20.65 -19.29 -15.48
CA PRO A 22 -20.60 -19.96 -14.20
C PRO A 22 -21.90 -20.75 -13.94
N PRO A 23 -21.83 -21.90 -13.25
CA PRO A 23 -23.02 -22.67 -12.90
C PRO A 23 -23.98 -21.80 -12.06
N PRO A 24 -25.30 -21.85 -12.32
CA PRO A 24 -26.28 -21.02 -11.59
C PRO A 24 -26.30 -21.33 -10.09
N ALA A 25 -25.94 -22.56 -9.69
CA ALA A 25 -25.79 -22.97 -8.29
C ALA A 25 -24.67 -22.24 -7.55
N LEU A 26 -23.66 -21.72 -8.25
CA LEU A 26 -22.54 -21.00 -7.65
C LEU A 26 -23.00 -19.70 -6.99
N LYS A 27 -23.93 -18.97 -7.63
CA LYS A 27 -24.53 -17.77 -7.06
C LYS A 27 -25.30 -18.09 -5.78
N LEU A 28 -26.08 -19.17 -5.79
CA LEU A 28 -26.86 -19.59 -4.63
C LEU A 28 -25.96 -19.99 -3.45
N SER A 29 -24.89 -20.75 -3.73
CA SER A 29 -23.90 -21.12 -2.72
C SER A 29 -23.19 -19.91 -2.10
N VAL A 30 -22.83 -18.90 -2.90
CA VAL A 30 -22.25 -17.65 -2.38
C VAL A 30 -23.25 -16.87 -1.54
N MET A 31 -24.51 -16.76 -1.98
CA MET A 31 -25.55 -16.04 -1.24
C MET A 31 -25.88 -16.74 0.10
N ASP A 32 -25.93 -18.07 0.11
CA ASP A 32 -26.12 -18.85 1.34
C ASP A 32 -24.94 -18.66 2.30
N THR A 33 -23.70 -18.63 1.78
CA THR A 33 -22.50 -18.39 2.60
C THR A 33 -22.54 -17.00 3.23
N ILE A 34 -22.96 -15.98 2.49
CA ILE A 34 -23.11 -14.61 3.01
C ILE A 34 -24.20 -14.56 4.09
N ALA A 35 -25.34 -15.23 3.90
CA ALA A 35 -26.44 -15.26 4.87
C ALA A 35 -26.08 -16.05 6.15
N ALA A 36 -25.23 -17.06 6.05
CA ALA A 36 -24.79 -17.88 7.16
C ALA A 36 -23.60 -17.27 7.92
N THR A 37 -22.93 -16.26 7.36
CA THR A 37 -21.83 -15.56 8.04
C THR A 37 -22.42 -14.51 8.98
N PRO A 38 -22.24 -14.62 10.31
CA PRO A 38 -22.65 -13.57 11.22
C PRO A 38 -21.90 -12.29 10.86
N GLN A 39 -22.62 -11.30 10.36
CA GLN A 39 -22.03 -9.97 10.16
C GLN A 39 -21.76 -9.37 11.53
N GLU A 40 -20.56 -8.85 11.77
CA GLU A 40 -20.24 -8.18 13.03
C GLU A 40 -21.21 -7.03 13.26
N GLN A 41 -22.05 -7.20 14.29
CA GLN A 41 -22.94 -6.14 14.74
C GLN A 41 -22.08 -5.06 15.39
N PRO A 42 -22.21 -3.78 14.99
CA PRO A 42 -21.49 -2.71 15.65
C PRO A 42 -21.78 -2.74 17.16
N ALA A 43 -20.73 -2.81 17.98
CA ALA A 43 -20.87 -2.86 19.43
C ALA A 43 -21.64 -1.62 19.93
N GLN A 44 -22.78 -1.85 20.57
CA GLN A 44 -23.46 -0.84 21.38
C GLN A 44 -22.49 -0.36 22.46
N SER A 45 -22.05 0.89 22.37
CA SER A 45 -21.23 1.52 23.40
C SER A 45 -22.08 1.84 24.63
N GLU A 46 -21.84 1.13 25.72
CA GLU A 46 -22.31 1.49 27.07
C GLU A 46 -21.38 2.59 27.62
N PRO A 47 -21.88 3.68 28.22
CA PRO A 47 -21.05 4.83 28.56
C PRO A 47 -20.23 4.63 29.85
N GLU A 48 -18.97 5.06 29.81
CA GLU A 48 -18.05 5.10 30.94
C GLU A 48 -18.63 5.83 32.16
N GLN A 49 -18.52 5.19 33.33
CA GLN A 49 -18.56 5.85 34.63
C GLN A 49 -17.15 5.85 35.21
N LEU A 50 -16.61 7.05 35.49
CA LEU A 50 -16.06 7.46 36.80
C LEU A 50 -15.28 8.77 36.63
N ALA A 51 -15.99 9.89 36.69
CA ALA A 51 -15.39 11.17 37.05
C ALA A 51 -16.21 11.78 38.19
N THR A 52 -15.57 11.88 39.36
CA THR A 52 -16.07 12.54 40.56
C THR A 52 -16.41 14.00 40.29
N VAL A 53 -17.67 14.39 40.50
CA VAL A 53 -18.14 15.78 40.43
C VAL A 53 -18.52 16.28 41.82
N THR A 54 -17.90 17.39 42.22
CA THR A 54 -18.14 18.14 43.46
C THR A 54 -19.60 18.60 43.57
N PRO A 55 -20.30 18.42 44.71
CA PRO A 55 -21.71 18.78 44.81
C PRO A 55 -21.89 20.28 45.06
N LEU A 56 -22.70 20.95 44.25
CA LEU A 56 -23.31 22.25 44.58
C LEU A 56 -24.83 22.21 44.43
N ARG A 57 -25.47 23.06 45.22
CA ARG A 57 -26.73 22.84 45.95
C ARG A 57 -27.96 23.41 45.24
N ARG A 58 -28.94 22.53 44.96
CA ARG A 58 -30.43 22.67 45.04
C ARG A 58 -31.11 24.03 44.67
N ARG A 59 -31.91 24.07 43.58
CA ARG A 59 -33.39 24.31 43.59
C ARG A 59 -34.06 24.47 42.19
N ARG A 60 -35.10 23.63 41.97
CA ARG A 60 -36.36 23.76 41.19
C ARG A 60 -36.41 23.39 39.69
N PRO A 61 -37.59 22.88 39.21
CA PRO A 61 -37.69 22.00 38.05
C PRO A 61 -38.20 22.72 36.80
N GLY A 62 -37.60 22.41 35.66
CA GLY A 62 -37.99 22.94 34.36
C GLY A 62 -37.28 22.17 33.24
N LEU A 63 -37.96 21.15 32.74
CA LEU A 63 -38.12 20.81 31.32
C LEU A 63 -37.02 21.20 30.30
N VAL A 64 -36.64 20.17 29.53
CA VAL A 64 -36.30 20.10 28.09
C VAL A 64 -34.81 20.05 27.61
N PHE A 65 -34.62 19.16 26.60
CA PHE A 65 -33.57 19.03 25.58
C PHE A 65 -32.24 18.37 26.00
N ALA A 66 -31.86 17.19 25.52
CA ALA A 66 -31.51 16.72 24.16
C ALA A 66 -29.98 16.81 23.85
N SER A 67 -29.49 15.72 23.25
CA SER A 67 -28.29 15.56 22.40
C SER A 67 -26.86 15.61 22.98
N MET A 68 -26.21 14.45 22.86
CA MET A 68 -25.01 14.19 22.04
C MET A 68 -23.64 14.68 22.55
N ALA A 69 -22.95 13.81 23.27
CA ALA A 69 -21.48 13.79 23.31
C ALA A 69 -20.99 12.85 22.21
N ALA A 70 -20.37 13.40 21.16
CA ALA A 70 -19.63 12.62 20.17
C ALA A 70 -18.19 12.48 20.68
N SER A 71 -17.89 11.32 21.28
CA SER A 71 -16.54 10.87 21.59
C SER A 71 -15.85 10.43 20.30
N VAL A 72 -14.81 11.16 19.89
CA VAL A 72 -13.87 10.69 18.88
C VAL A 72 -12.99 9.62 19.55
N VAL A 73 -13.35 8.35 19.39
CA VAL A 73 -12.49 7.23 19.78
C VAL A 73 -11.44 7.06 18.67
N LEU A 74 -10.28 7.65 18.90
CA LEU A 74 -9.05 7.34 18.15
C LEU A 74 -8.58 5.95 18.57
N LEU A 75 -8.93 4.92 17.80
CA LEU A 75 -8.23 3.64 17.89
C LEU A 75 -6.85 3.81 17.25
N ALA A 76 -5.87 3.95 18.12
CA ALA A 76 -4.46 4.08 17.84
C ALA A 76 -3.90 2.78 17.23
N GLY A 77 -4.05 2.62 15.91
CA GLY A 77 -3.11 1.88 15.09
C GLY A 77 -1.95 2.81 14.70
N ALA A 78 -1.14 3.20 15.68
CA ALA A 78 -0.01 4.11 15.47
C ALA A 78 1.15 3.37 14.79
N VAL A 79 1.04 3.12 13.48
CA VAL A 79 2.24 3.06 12.63
C VAL A 79 2.47 4.49 12.19
N THR A 80 3.35 5.18 12.91
CA THR A 80 3.86 6.48 12.48
C THR A 80 4.60 6.25 11.16
N ALA A 81 3.92 6.45 10.03
CA ALA A 81 4.57 6.64 8.73
C ALA A 81 5.32 7.96 8.82
N VAL A 82 6.49 7.89 9.46
CA VAL A 82 7.45 8.98 9.48
C VAL A 82 7.84 9.16 8.03
N TYR A 83 7.55 10.32 7.45
CA TYR A 83 8.28 10.80 6.29
C TYR A 83 9.76 10.76 6.65
N GLN A 84 10.45 9.71 6.23
CA GLN A 84 11.89 9.60 6.36
C GLN A 84 12.45 10.40 5.19
N PRO A 85 13.07 11.57 5.41
CA PRO A 85 13.88 12.19 4.36
C PRO A 85 15.00 11.21 4.00
N TRP A 86 15.04 10.75 2.76
CA TRP A 86 16.05 9.81 2.23
C TRP A 86 17.44 10.46 2.29
N GLN A 87 18.14 10.32 3.42
CA GLN A 87 19.48 10.87 3.71
C GLN A 87 20.15 9.90 4.72
N ALA A 88 21.41 9.47 4.64
CA ALA A 88 22.49 9.65 3.68
C ALA A 88 23.41 8.41 3.77
N ALA A 89 23.35 7.57 2.74
CA ALA A 89 24.39 6.64 2.31
C ALA A 89 24.44 6.80 0.79
N ASP A 90 25.61 6.61 0.17
CA ASP A 90 25.75 6.74 -1.28
C ASP A 90 24.78 5.77 -1.98
N PRO A 91 23.75 6.27 -2.70
CA PRO A 91 22.73 5.44 -3.34
C PRO A 91 23.33 4.39 -4.26
N HIS A 92 24.36 4.77 -5.02
CA HIS A 92 25.06 3.88 -5.94
C HIS A 92 25.86 2.81 -5.19
N ALA A 93 26.48 3.16 -4.06
CA ALA A 93 27.17 2.17 -3.24
C ALA A 93 26.21 1.13 -2.62
N GLN A 94 24.98 1.53 -2.27
CA GLN A 94 23.96 0.60 -1.77
C GLN A 94 23.51 -0.37 -2.87
N MET A 95 23.19 0.17 -4.04
CA MET A 95 22.89 -0.60 -5.25
C MET A 95 24.02 -1.59 -5.57
N ASP A 96 25.26 -1.11 -5.71
CA ASP A 96 26.45 -1.90 -6.02
C ASP A 96 26.68 -3.04 -5.03
N SER A 97 26.45 -2.78 -3.74
CA SER A 97 26.61 -3.80 -2.71
C SER A 97 25.64 -4.97 -2.88
N ILE A 98 24.40 -4.71 -3.31
CA ILE A 98 23.37 -5.71 -3.55
C ILE A 98 23.62 -6.42 -4.88
N LEU A 99 24.04 -5.68 -5.91
CA LEU A 99 24.41 -6.23 -7.22
C LEU A 99 25.56 -7.24 -7.15
N ALA A 100 26.44 -7.12 -6.14
CA ALA A 100 27.52 -8.07 -5.90
C ALA A 100 27.04 -9.42 -5.31
N ALA A 101 25.78 -9.54 -4.87
CA ALA A 101 25.23 -10.78 -4.32
C ALA A 101 25.00 -11.85 -5.40
N SER A 102 25.15 -13.12 -5.02
CA SER A 102 24.94 -14.25 -5.94
C SER A 102 23.46 -14.52 -6.27
N ASP A 103 22.54 -14.01 -5.44
CA ASP A 103 21.09 -14.23 -5.54
C ASP A 103 20.33 -12.94 -5.86
N VAL A 104 21.00 -11.97 -6.50
CA VAL A 104 20.36 -10.71 -6.87
C VAL A 104 19.23 -10.94 -7.86
N ARG A 105 18.10 -10.28 -7.59
CA ARG A 105 16.96 -10.16 -8.49
C ARG A 105 16.74 -8.69 -8.81
N GLN A 106 16.33 -8.41 -10.05
CA GLN A 106 16.21 -7.06 -10.57
C GLN A 106 14.91 -6.90 -11.34
N ALA A 107 14.32 -5.71 -11.27
CA ALA A 107 13.20 -5.35 -12.12
C ALA A 107 13.13 -3.83 -12.26
N ASP A 108 12.47 -3.38 -13.31
CA ASP A 108 12.23 -1.96 -13.54
C ASP A 108 10.73 -1.68 -13.47
N ALA A 109 10.36 -0.55 -12.87
CA ALA A 109 9.01 -0.03 -12.90
C ALA A 109 8.99 1.43 -13.36
N SER A 110 7.88 1.85 -13.97
CA SER A 110 7.64 3.27 -14.23
C SER A 110 6.22 3.62 -13.84
N ALA A 111 6.08 4.77 -13.18
CA ALA A 111 4.80 5.32 -12.78
C ALA A 111 4.77 6.81 -13.09
N MET A 112 3.94 7.17 -14.07
CA MET A 112 3.58 8.57 -14.37
C MET A 112 4.76 9.54 -14.58
N GLY A 113 5.89 9.06 -15.10
CA GLY A 113 7.07 9.89 -15.36
C GLY A 113 8.22 9.72 -14.35
N ALA A 114 8.01 8.97 -13.27
CA ALA A 114 9.08 8.43 -12.45
C ALA A 114 9.47 7.02 -12.90
N THR A 115 10.75 6.68 -12.79
CA THR A 115 11.31 5.34 -13.02
C THR A 115 11.91 4.80 -11.73
N LEU A 116 11.80 3.49 -11.55
CA LEU A 116 12.31 2.77 -10.40
C LEU A 116 13.15 1.58 -10.88
N ASP A 117 14.44 1.61 -10.60
CA ASP A 117 15.35 0.48 -10.82
C ASP A 117 15.46 -0.30 -9.51
N ILE A 118 14.89 -1.50 -9.48
CA ILE A 118 14.70 -2.28 -8.25
C ILE A 118 15.74 -3.40 -8.21
N VAL A 119 16.44 -3.52 -7.09
CA VAL A 119 17.34 -4.64 -6.81
C VAL A 119 17.07 -5.22 -5.43
N VAL A 120 17.07 -6.54 -5.32
CA VAL A 120 16.85 -7.24 -4.05
C VAL A 120 17.75 -8.47 -3.95
N SER A 121 18.25 -8.76 -2.75
CA SER A 121 18.95 -10.00 -2.41
C SER A 121 18.37 -10.54 -1.10
N GLN A 122 17.89 -11.78 -1.16
CA GLN A 122 17.33 -12.45 0.00
C GLN A 122 18.44 -12.85 0.98
N SER A 123 19.58 -13.31 0.46
CA SER A 123 20.75 -13.71 1.26
C SER A 123 21.37 -12.55 2.03
N MET A 124 21.32 -11.34 1.48
CA MET A 124 21.73 -10.11 2.17
C MET A 124 20.64 -9.52 3.06
N ASN A 125 19.40 -10.02 2.97
CA ASN A 125 18.21 -9.41 3.57
C ASN A 125 18.14 -7.90 3.27
N SER A 126 18.47 -7.52 2.03
CA SER A 126 18.61 -6.14 1.61
C SER A 126 18.09 -5.95 0.19
N GLY A 127 17.55 -4.78 -0.07
CA GLY A 127 17.02 -4.39 -1.36
C GLY A 127 16.80 -2.88 -1.40
N GLY A 128 16.46 -2.39 -2.58
CA GLY A 128 15.95 -1.04 -2.74
C GLY A 128 15.58 -0.72 -4.17
N ALA A 129 14.92 0.43 -4.32
CA ALA A 129 14.59 1.02 -5.59
C ALA A 129 15.35 2.34 -5.74
N MET A 130 16.09 2.49 -6.82
CA MET A 130 16.61 3.80 -7.24
C MET A 130 15.49 4.54 -7.97
N VAL A 131 15.20 5.75 -7.54
CA VAL A 131 14.13 6.58 -8.10
C VAL A 131 14.71 7.74 -8.88
N ASP A 132 14.22 7.88 -10.12
CA ASP A 132 14.52 9.01 -11.00
C ASP A 132 13.25 9.62 -11.58
N GLY A 133 13.31 10.92 -11.84
CA GLY A 133 12.24 11.69 -12.45
C GLY A 133 11.20 12.18 -11.44
N ALA A 134 10.01 12.51 -11.93
CA ALA A 134 8.94 13.10 -11.14
C ALA A 134 7.59 12.46 -11.53
N PRO A 135 6.87 11.84 -10.59
CA PRO A 135 5.56 11.27 -10.88
C PRO A 135 4.52 12.40 -11.04
N ALA A 136 3.79 12.39 -12.15
CA ALA A 136 2.73 13.36 -12.44
C ALA A 136 1.42 13.03 -11.68
N VAL A 137 1.39 13.28 -10.37
CA VAL A 137 0.26 12.95 -9.48
C VAL A 137 -0.66 14.14 -9.19
N GLY A 138 -1.86 13.87 -8.64
CA GLY A 138 -2.79 14.91 -8.21
C GLY A 138 -2.22 15.84 -7.12
N HIS A 139 -2.82 17.03 -6.97
CA HIS A 139 -2.37 17.99 -5.96
C HIS A 139 -2.49 17.42 -4.54
N GLY A 140 -1.38 17.43 -3.78
CA GLY A 140 -1.30 16.86 -2.44
C GLY A 140 -1.16 15.34 -2.40
N MET A 141 -0.97 14.71 -3.56
CA MET A 141 -0.73 13.28 -3.72
C MET A 141 0.75 13.00 -4.04
N GLY A 142 1.16 11.76 -3.83
CA GLY A 142 2.47 11.20 -4.15
C GLY A 142 2.31 9.77 -4.67
N ALA A 143 3.34 9.25 -5.34
CA ALA A 143 3.42 7.84 -5.70
C ALA A 143 4.05 7.07 -4.53
N GLN A 144 3.24 6.33 -3.79
CA GLN A 144 3.73 5.49 -2.68
C GLN A 144 4.16 4.12 -3.21
N VAL A 145 5.38 3.75 -2.86
CA VAL A 145 5.99 2.47 -3.24
C VAL A 145 5.76 1.46 -2.11
N TRP A 146 5.32 0.27 -2.47
CA TRP A 146 5.02 -0.83 -1.57
C TRP A 146 5.86 -2.05 -1.90
N ALA A 147 6.60 -2.54 -0.90
CA ALA A 147 7.22 -3.86 -0.92
C ALA A 147 6.16 -4.91 -0.60
N VAL A 148 5.87 -5.81 -1.54
CA VAL A 148 5.02 -6.98 -1.32
C VAL A 148 5.92 -8.18 -1.10
N LYS A 149 5.88 -8.71 0.12
CA LYS A 149 6.66 -9.88 0.53
C LYS A 149 6.02 -11.18 0.03
N THR A 150 6.77 -12.27 0.09
CA THR A 150 6.33 -13.59 -0.37
C THR A 150 5.11 -14.12 0.41
N ASP A 151 4.94 -13.70 1.67
CA ASP A 151 3.77 -14.04 2.51
C ASP A 151 2.53 -13.18 2.21
N GLY A 152 2.62 -12.25 1.27
CA GLY A 152 1.56 -11.31 0.88
C GLY A 152 1.44 -10.08 1.77
N SER A 153 2.25 -9.96 2.84
CA SER A 153 2.30 -8.73 3.62
C SER A 153 2.95 -7.59 2.83
N MET A 154 2.48 -6.37 3.09
CA MET A 154 2.88 -5.18 2.36
C MET A 154 3.48 -4.16 3.31
N GLU A 155 4.61 -3.57 2.92
CA GLU A 155 5.30 -2.54 3.66
C GLU A 155 5.55 -1.32 2.77
N SER A 156 5.35 -0.12 3.32
CA SER A 156 5.62 1.12 2.57
C SER A 156 7.13 1.32 2.47
N ALA A 157 7.65 1.27 1.25
CA ALA A 157 9.00 1.69 0.95
C ALA A 157 9.13 3.21 0.89
N GLY A 158 8.02 3.95 0.69
CA GLY A 158 7.96 5.39 0.89
C GLY A 158 7.14 6.21 -0.12
N VAL A 159 7.09 7.50 0.20
CA VAL A 159 6.58 8.70 -0.50
C VAL A 159 7.37 9.26 -1.70
N ILE A 160 7.08 8.97 -2.97
CA ILE A 160 7.68 9.76 -4.08
C ILE A 160 6.77 10.96 -4.37
N GLY A 161 7.23 12.17 -4.01
CA GLY A 161 6.52 13.41 -4.29
C GLY A 161 6.66 13.88 -5.74
N PRO A 162 5.85 14.87 -6.18
CA PRO A 162 5.83 15.37 -7.55
C PRO A 162 7.06 16.22 -7.93
N GLU A 163 7.95 16.49 -6.98
CA GLU A 163 9.26 17.08 -7.25
C GLU A 163 10.17 16.12 -8.05
N GLU A 164 11.19 16.69 -8.69
CA GLU A 164 12.16 15.92 -9.46
C GLU A 164 13.17 15.23 -8.54
N HIS A 165 13.30 13.91 -8.70
CA HIS A 165 14.23 13.06 -7.99
C HIS A 165 15.34 12.61 -8.94
N THR A 166 16.55 12.47 -8.41
CA THR A 166 17.70 11.95 -9.15
C THR A 166 18.50 11.06 -8.21
N ASP A 167 18.66 9.79 -8.59
CA ASP A 167 19.37 8.78 -7.82
C ASP A 167 18.90 8.67 -6.35
N VAL A 168 17.58 8.72 -6.10
CA VAL A 168 17.07 8.60 -4.72
C VAL A 168 16.90 7.12 -4.36
N TRP A 169 17.65 6.67 -3.35
CA TRP A 169 17.53 5.29 -2.86
C TRP A 169 16.38 5.12 -1.87
N MET A 170 15.46 4.21 -2.19
CA MET A 170 14.38 3.76 -1.32
C MET A 170 14.63 2.32 -0.86
N PRO A 171 14.94 2.07 0.43
CA PRO A 171 15.19 0.72 0.93
C PRO A 171 13.98 -0.20 0.79
N LEU A 172 14.25 -1.47 0.47
CA LEU A 172 13.26 -2.54 0.40
C LEU A 172 13.75 -3.75 1.25
N PRO A 173 12.83 -4.53 1.85
CA PRO A 173 13.16 -5.81 2.44
C PRO A 173 13.74 -6.78 1.40
N GLY A 174 14.73 -7.61 1.79
CA GLY A 174 15.34 -8.59 0.87
C GLY A 174 14.40 -9.72 0.43
N ASP A 175 13.30 -9.95 1.14
CA ASP A 175 12.25 -10.92 0.81
C ASP A 175 11.10 -10.32 -0.03
N THR A 176 11.28 -9.11 -0.55
CA THR A 176 10.38 -8.49 -1.53
C THR A 176 10.31 -9.37 -2.78
N HIS A 177 9.09 -9.73 -3.18
CA HIS A 177 8.79 -10.50 -4.38
C HIS A 177 8.07 -9.65 -5.44
N LYS A 178 7.38 -8.59 -5.01
CA LYS A 178 6.69 -7.68 -5.93
C LYS A 178 6.76 -6.26 -5.39
N VAL A 179 6.94 -5.30 -6.28
CA VAL A 179 6.80 -3.87 -5.98
C VAL A 179 5.49 -3.39 -6.58
N MET A 180 4.69 -2.68 -5.78
CA MET A 180 3.46 -2.05 -6.20
C MET A 180 3.55 -0.55 -5.95
N ILE A 181 3.06 0.26 -6.89
CA ILE A 181 3.07 1.72 -6.79
C ILE A 181 1.62 2.20 -6.81
N THR A 182 1.21 2.97 -5.80
CA THR A 182 -0.14 3.55 -5.72
C THR A 182 -0.10 5.07 -5.58
N GLU A 183 -1.13 5.76 -6.06
CA GLU A 183 -1.30 7.19 -5.82
C GLU A 183 -1.93 7.42 -4.44
N GLU A 184 -1.17 7.96 -3.50
CA GLU A 184 -1.57 8.12 -2.10
C GLU A 184 -1.41 9.58 -1.66
N PRO A 185 -2.05 10.02 -0.57
CA PRO A 185 -1.77 11.33 -0.01
C PRO A 185 -0.27 11.47 0.22
N MET A 186 0.28 12.67 0.01
CA MET A 186 1.70 12.91 0.27
C MET A 186 2.12 12.38 1.64
N ALA A 187 1.23 12.49 2.64
CA ALA A 187 1.42 12.02 4.02
C ALA A 187 1.75 10.52 4.16
N GLY A 188 1.59 9.77 3.08
CA GLY A 188 1.58 8.32 3.08
C GLY A 188 0.27 7.75 3.59
N SER A 189 0.07 6.50 3.21
CA SER A 189 -0.96 5.61 3.72
C SER A 189 -0.32 4.49 4.55
N THR A 190 -1.08 3.94 5.50
CA THR A 190 -0.67 2.74 6.26
C THR A 190 -0.93 1.44 5.51
N SER A 191 -1.79 1.50 4.49
CA SER A 191 -2.07 0.41 3.56
C SER A 191 -2.43 0.99 2.19
N PRO A 192 -2.26 0.24 1.08
CA PRO A 192 -2.65 0.69 -0.25
C PRO A 192 -4.15 1.00 -0.29
N ARG A 193 -4.53 2.23 -0.65
CA ARG A 193 -5.93 2.69 -0.74
C ARG A 193 -6.23 3.39 -2.06
N GLY A 194 -5.21 3.94 -2.69
CA GLY A 194 -5.29 4.69 -3.93
C GLY A 194 -5.35 3.82 -5.18
N LYS A 195 -5.29 4.50 -6.32
CA LYS A 195 -5.21 3.86 -7.63
C LYS A 195 -3.84 3.21 -7.79
N VAL A 196 -3.82 1.95 -8.24
CA VAL A 196 -2.59 1.29 -8.66
C VAL A 196 -2.06 1.97 -9.94
N LEU A 197 -0.81 2.41 -9.87
CA LEU A 197 -0.09 3.07 -10.96
C LEU A 197 0.78 2.08 -11.72
N ALA A 198 1.43 1.15 -11.02
CA ALA A 198 2.24 0.08 -11.58
C ALA A 198 2.39 -1.08 -10.60
N GLU A 199 2.67 -2.27 -11.11
CA GLU A 199 3.10 -3.45 -10.35
C GLU A 199 4.17 -4.18 -11.14
N VAL A 200 5.22 -4.66 -10.45
CA VAL A 200 6.28 -5.46 -11.06
C VAL A 200 6.74 -6.56 -10.11
N VAL A 201 6.89 -7.77 -10.63
CA VAL A 201 7.48 -8.90 -9.90
C VAL A 201 9.00 -8.79 -10.00
N VAL A 202 9.69 -9.00 -8.87
CA VAL A 202 11.15 -8.94 -8.75
C VAL A 202 11.67 -10.33 -8.47
#